data_AF-A0A6A4GFD5-F1
#
_entry.id   AF-A0A6A4GFD5-F1
#
_cell.length_a   1.000
_cell.length_b   1.000
_cell.length_c   1.000
_cell.angle_alpha   90.00
_cell.angle_beta   90.00
_cell.angle_gamma   90.00
#
_symmetry.space_group_name_H-M   'P 1'
#
loop_
_entity.id
_entity.type
_entity.pdbx_description
1 polymer ?
#
loop_
_entity_poly.entity_id
_entity_poly.type
_entity_poly.pdbx_seq_one_letter_code
_entity_poly.pdbx_strand_id
1 'polypeptide(L)'
;NILVTNDLHCCLADFGLTLIISDSQMSTTSAMTKGATCWMAPELIIPNNSARQAPNHTLRDVYAFGCTVLEILTLRLPFFNKMTDPAVICSLMMGERPAHPQSVWYLDAIWDLITQCWTQEA
;
A
#
# COMPACT_ATOMS: atom_id res chain seq x y z
N ASN A 1 0.54 9.58 -3.67
CA ASN A 1 1.59 10.51 -4.16
C ASN A 1 1.81 10.39 -5.67
N ILE A 2 0.75 10.62 -6.45
CA ILE A 2 0.80 10.69 -7.92
C ILE A 2 0.19 12.03 -8.32
N LEU A 3 0.94 12.84 -9.05
CA LEU A 3 0.48 14.10 -9.63
C LEU A 3 0.29 13.92 -11.12
N VAL A 4 -0.54 14.77 -11.73
CA VAL A 4 -0.82 14.74 -13.17
C VAL A 4 -0.43 16.09 -13.77
N THR A 5 0.40 16.08 -14.81
CA THR A 5 0.77 17.29 -15.55
C THR A 5 -0.37 17.80 -16.41
N ASN A 6 -0.26 19.02 -16.94
CA ASN A 6 -1.26 19.57 -17.87
C ASN A 6 -1.42 18.73 -19.15
N ASP A 7 -0.37 18.00 -19.54
CA ASP A 7 -0.36 17.11 -20.71
C ASP A 7 -0.82 15.68 -20.37
N LEU A 8 -1.48 15.49 -19.22
CA LEU A 8 -2.01 14.21 -18.74
C LEU A 8 -0.95 13.13 -18.48
N HIS A 9 0.28 13.54 -18.12
CA HIS A 9 1.30 12.60 -17.66
C HIS A 9 1.25 12.41 -16.15
N CYS A 10 1.13 11.17 -15.71
CA CYS A 10 1.24 10.80 -14.30
C CYS A 10 2.71 10.84 -13.85
N CYS A 11 2.98 11.47 -12.69
CA CYS A 11 4.31 11.59 -12.11
C CYS A 11 4.26 11.22 -10.62
N LEU A 12 5.23 10.42 -10.16
CA LEU A 12 5.41 10.17 -8.72
C LEU A 12 5.97 11.42 -8.04
N ALA A 13 5.51 11.67 -6.81
CA ALA A 13 5.91 12.83 -6.01
C ALA A 13 6.13 12.45 -4.55
N ASP A 14 6.45 13.45 -3.72
CA ASP A 14 6.55 13.33 -2.25
C ASP A 14 7.51 12.22 -1.79
N PHE A 15 8.79 12.43 -2.11
CA PHE A 15 9.92 11.58 -1.72
C PHE A 15 10.51 11.98 -0.36
N GLY A 16 9.83 12.82 0.43
CA GLY A 16 10.37 13.38 1.68
C GLY A 16 10.67 12.33 2.77
N LEU A 17 10.07 11.14 2.64
CA LEU A 17 10.28 9.99 3.52
C LEU A 17 10.94 8.81 2.78
N THR A 18 11.42 9.01 1.55
CA THR A 18 12.06 7.95 0.77
C THR A 18 13.38 7.53 1.40
N LEU A 19 13.57 6.22 1.52
CA LEU A 19 14.84 5.65 1.96
C LEU A 19 15.76 5.48 0.75
N ILE A 20 16.93 6.12 0.80
CA ILE A 20 18.02 5.81 -0.13
C ILE A 20 18.68 4.56 0.42
N ILE A 21 18.49 3.43 -0.24
CA ILE A 21 19.18 2.18 0.07
C ILE A 21 20.65 2.38 -0.30
N SER A 22 21.42 2.87 0.67
CA SER A 22 22.87 2.98 0.64
C SER A 22 23.41 2.19 1.83
N ASP A 23 24.60 1.60 1.67
CA ASP A 23 25.18 0.52 2.49
C ASP A 23 25.45 0.87 3.97
N SER A 24 24.95 2.01 4.47
CA SER A 24 25.21 2.51 5.81
C SER A 24 23.95 3.10 6.46
N GLN A 25 23.52 2.44 7.53
CA GLN A 25 22.59 2.89 8.57
C GLN A 25 21.16 3.27 8.13
N MET A 26 20.28 2.26 8.22
CA MET A 26 18.83 2.40 8.23
C MET A 26 18.35 3.30 9.39
N SER A 27 17.69 4.40 9.07
CA SER A 27 16.75 5.06 9.98
C SER A 27 15.39 5.09 9.30
N THR A 28 14.48 4.23 9.75
CA THR A 28 13.05 4.34 9.44
C THR A 28 12.46 5.47 10.26
N THR A 29 12.07 6.58 9.64
CA THR A 29 11.21 7.57 10.28
C THR A 29 9.80 7.00 10.36
N SER A 30 9.43 6.51 11.55
CA SER A 30 8.09 6.03 11.91
C SER A 30 7.06 7.16 12.06
N ALA A 31 7.10 8.15 11.16
CA ALA A 31 6.07 9.18 11.11
C ALA A 31 4.85 8.59 10.40
N MET A 32 3.98 7.92 11.16
CA MET A 32 2.65 7.56 10.68
C MET A 32 1.87 8.84 10.40
N THR A 33 1.83 9.25 9.13
CA THR A 33 0.92 10.31 8.68
C THR A 33 -0.51 9.79 8.80
N LYS A 34 -1.37 10.52 9.52
CA LYS A 34 -2.80 10.22 9.61
C LYS A 34 -3.37 9.99 8.20
N GLY A 35 -4.03 8.85 7.99
CA GLY A 35 -4.60 8.46 6.71
C GLY A 35 -3.74 7.52 5.85
N ALA A 36 -2.41 7.44 6.05
CA ALA A 36 -1.56 6.54 5.25
C ALA A 36 -1.78 5.04 5.56
N THR A 37 -2.50 4.72 6.65
CA THR A 37 -2.75 3.35 7.12
C THR A 37 -3.46 2.47 6.08
N CYS A 38 -4.30 3.03 5.22
CA CYS A 38 -5.02 2.27 4.17
C CYS A 38 -4.10 1.70 3.07
N TRP A 39 -2.88 2.22 2.95
CA TRP A 39 -1.86 1.73 2.00
C TRP A 39 -0.73 0.97 2.68
N MET A 40 -0.82 0.77 4.00
CA MET A 40 0.23 0.13 4.78
C MET A 40 0.21 -1.39 4.57
N ALA A 41 1.34 -1.93 4.13
CA ALA A 41 1.52 -3.36 3.96
C ALA A 41 1.50 -4.10 5.33
N PRO A 42 0.91 -5.31 5.42
CA PRO A 42 0.69 -6.01 6.68
C PRO A 42 1.99 -6.36 7.44
N GLU A 43 3.10 -6.58 6.74
CA GLU A 43 4.42 -6.86 7.31
C GLU A 43 5.08 -5.66 8.01
N LEU A 44 4.53 -4.45 7.86
CA LEU A 44 4.89 -3.29 8.69
C LEU A 44 4.26 -3.34 10.08
N ILE A 45 3.14 -4.06 10.22
CA ILE A 45 2.33 -4.13 11.45
C ILE A 45 2.69 -5.38 12.25
N ILE A 46 2.85 -6.51 11.55
CA ILE A 46 3.18 -7.81 12.14
C ILE A 46 4.69 -7.99 12.02
N PRO A 47 5.49 -7.70 13.07
CA PRO A 47 6.90 -8.03 13.05
C PRO A 47 7.04 -9.54 12.89
N ASN A 48 7.62 -9.96 11.76
CA ASN A 48 7.95 -11.36 11.56
C ASN A 48 9.10 -11.70 12.54
N ASN A 49 8.88 -12.65 13.46
CA ASN A 49 9.90 -13.12 14.42
C ASN A 49 11.14 -13.75 13.73
N SER A 50 11.09 -13.89 12.41
CA SER A 50 12.17 -14.36 11.56
C SER A 50 13.17 -13.22 11.32
N ALA A 51 14.10 -13.01 12.24
CA ALA A 51 15.16 -11.99 12.22
C ALA A 51 16.20 -12.12 11.09
N ARG A 52 15.80 -12.53 9.87
CA ARG A 52 16.75 -12.91 8.79
C ARG A 52 16.48 -12.32 7.41
N GLN A 53 15.42 -11.56 7.21
CA GLN A 53 15.22 -10.87 5.95
C GLN A 53 15.15 -9.38 6.23
N ALA A 54 16.05 -8.61 5.62
CA ALA A 54 15.90 -7.16 5.57
C ALA A 54 14.48 -6.85 5.09
N PRO A 55 13.80 -5.85 5.67
CA PRO A 55 12.47 -5.47 5.20
C PRO A 55 12.55 -5.21 3.69
N ASN A 56 11.86 -6.03 2.89
CA ASN A 56 11.85 -5.85 1.44
C ASN A 56 10.97 -4.64 1.12
N HIS A 57 11.59 -3.46 1.14
CA HIS A 57 10.94 -2.17 0.93
C HIS A 57 10.13 -2.15 -0.37
N THR A 58 10.62 -2.83 -1.42
CA THR A 58 9.93 -2.96 -2.69
C THR A 58 8.56 -3.64 -2.56
N LEU A 59 8.43 -4.69 -1.74
CA LEU A 59 7.15 -5.38 -1.56
C LEU A 59 6.11 -4.51 -0.84
N ARG A 60 6.57 -3.63 0.05
CA ARG A 60 5.70 -2.64 0.73
C ARG A 60 5.12 -1.65 -0.29
N ASP A 61 5.96 -1.17 -1.19
CA ASP A 61 5.55 -0.25 -2.26
C ASP A 61 4.63 -0.94 -3.28
N VAL A 62 4.87 -2.23 -3.59
CA VAL A 62 3.98 -3.05 -4.43
C VAL A 62 2.59 -3.18 -3.80
N TYR A 63 2.51 -3.44 -2.49
CA TYR A 63 1.23 -3.48 -1.78
C TYR A 63 0.49 -2.13 -1.88
N ALA A 64 1.19 -1.03 -1.59
CA ALA A 64 0.64 0.32 -1.66
C ALA A 64 0.20 0.67 -3.09
N PHE A 65 0.90 0.19 -4.12
CA PHE A 65 0.51 0.33 -5.51
C PHE A 65 -0.83 -0.34 -5.79
N GLY A 66 -1.06 -1.60 -5.35
CA GLY A 66 -2.35 -2.27 -5.50
C GLY A 66 -3.51 -1.50 -4.84
N CYS A 67 -3.28 -0.95 -3.65
CA CYS A 67 -4.24 -0.05 -2.98
C CYS A 67 -4.49 1.24 -3.78
N THR A 68 -3.46 1.82 -4.39
CA THR A 68 -3.57 3.03 -5.22
C THR A 68 -4.38 2.78 -6.49
N VAL A 69 -4.16 1.66 -7.17
CA VAL A 69 -4.96 1.29 -8.36
C VAL A 69 -6.43 1.10 -7.97
N LEU A 70 -6.71 0.42 -6.86
CA LEU A 70 -8.07 0.27 -6.35
C LEU A 70 -8.73 1.62 -6.05
N GLU A 71 -8.02 2.55 -5.43
CA GLU A 71 -8.50 3.90 -5.16
C GLU A 71 -8.86 4.63 -6.46
N ILE A 72 -7.99 4.56 -7.48
CA ILE A 72 -8.24 5.19 -8.78
C ILE A 72 -9.50 4.63 -9.44
N LEU A 73 -9.69 3.31 -9.41
CA LEU A 73 -10.86 2.67 -10.00
C LEU A 73 -12.15 3.07 -9.28
N THR A 74 -12.12 3.10 -7.95
CA THR A 74 -13.33 3.26 -7.13
C THR A 74 -13.62 4.69 -6.72
N LEU A 75 -12.63 5.59 -6.86
CA LEU A 75 -12.61 6.93 -6.28
C LEU A 75 -12.89 6.92 -4.77
N ARG A 76 -12.54 5.83 -4.09
CA ARG A 76 -12.72 5.62 -2.65
C ARG A 76 -11.42 5.11 -2.05
N LEU A 77 -11.20 5.46 -0.79
CA LEU A 77 -10.08 4.93 -0.03
C LEU A 77 -10.10 3.39 -0.01
N PRO A 78 -8.93 2.73 -0.06
CA PRO A 78 -8.84 1.33 0.35
C PRO A 78 -9.41 1.19 1.75
N PHE A 79 -10.11 0.08 2.03
CA PHE A 79 -10.81 -0.10 3.31
C PHE A 79 -11.85 0.99 3.63
N PHE A 80 -12.54 1.57 2.62
CA PHE A 80 -13.56 2.62 2.83
C PHE A 80 -14.67 2.27 3.84
N ASN A 81 -14.86 0.98 4.14
CA ASN A 81 -15.82 0.50 5.14
C ASN A 81 -15.26 0.48 6.58
N LYS A 82 -13.99 0.84 6.78
CA LYS A 82 -13.33 0.94 8.08
C LYS A 82 -13.22 2.42 8.44
N MET A 83 -13.74 2.80 9.61
CA MET A 83 -13.89 4.20 10.01
C MET A 83 -12.65 4.81 10.67
N THR A 84 -11.67 3.98 11.07
CA THR A 84 -10.51 4.41 11.86
C THR A 84 -9.25 3.60 11.52
N ASP A 85 -8.07 4.21 11.68
CA ASP A 85 -6.78 3.53 11.48
C ASP A 85 -6.66 2.23 12.29
N PRO A 86 -7.07 2.15 13.58
CA PRO A 86 -7.06 0.90 14.33
C PRO A 86 -7.94 -0.20 13.74
N ALA A 87 -9.09 0.16 13.13
CA ALA A 87 -9.96 -0.82 12.47
C ALA A 87 -9.29 -1.40 11.22
N VAL A 88 -8.58 -0.57 10.44
CA VAL A 88 -7.79 -1.02 9.29
C VAL A 88 -6.65 -1.93 9.75
N ILE A 89 -5.91 -1.53 10.79
CA ILE A 89 -4.81 -2.32 11.37
C ILE A 89 -5.33 -3.69 11.85
N CYS A 90 -6.44 -3.72 12.57
CA CYS A 90 -7.05 -4.96 13.05
C CYS A 90 -7.45 -5.89 11.89
N SER A 91 -8.07 -5.35 10.85
CA SER A 91 -8.39 -6.06 9.61
C SER A 91 -7.15 -6.66 8.94
N LEU A 92 -6.08 -5.88 8.80
CA LEU A 92 -4.82 -6.34 8.22
C LEU A 92 -4.20 -7.48 9.04
N MET A 93 -4.25 -7.37 10.38
CA MET A 93 -3.78 -8.43 11.28
C MET A 93 -4.60 -9.73 11.17
N MET A 94 -5.88 -9.63 10.82
CA MET A 94 -6.76 -10.78 10.54
C MET A 94 -6.58 -11.36 9.13
N GLY A 95 -5.69 -10.78 8.31
CA GLY A 95 -5.48 -11.20 6.93
C GLY A 95 -6.51 -10.66 5.94
N GLU A 96 -7.38 -9.73 6.35
CA GLU A 96 -8.32 -9.09 5.43
C GLU A 96 -7.57 -8.23 4.39
N ARG A 97 -8.21 -8.00 3.25
CA ARG A 97 -7.76 -7.13 2.16
C ARG A 97 -8.89 -6.18 1.76
N PRO A 98 -8.59 -5.09 1.03
CA PRO A 98 -9.63 -4.20 0.53
C PRO A 98 -10.71 -4.96 -0.24
N ALA A 99 -11.96 -4.51 -0.11
CA ALA A 99 -13.10 -5.19 -0.73
C ALA A 99 -13.04 -5.11 -2.26
N HIS A 100 -13.44 -6.21 -2.92
CA HIS A 100 -13.61 -6.25 -4.37
C HIS A 100 -14.69 -5.24 -4.81
N PRO A 101 -14.40 -4.32 -5.75
CA PRO A 101 -15.37 -3.35 -6.21
C PRO A 101 -16.44 -4.00 -7.10
N GLN A 102 -17.72 -3.83 -6.76
CA GLN A 102 -18.84 -4.42 -7.52
C GLN A 102 -19.51 -3.44 -8.50
N SER A 103 -19.35 -2.13 -8.28
CA SER A 103 -20.10 -1.08 -8.97
C SER A 103 -19.27 -0.30 -9.99
N VAL A 104 -18.11 -0.82 -10.39
CA VAL A 104 -17.15 -0.15 -11.28
C VAL A 104 -16.79 -1.12 -12.39
N TRP A 105 -16.71 -0.62 -13.62
CA TRP A 105 -16.24 -1.39 -14.75
C TRP A 105 -14.70 -1.35 -14.84
N TYR A 106 -14.09 -2.52 -14.99
CA TYR A 106 -12.65 -2.70 -15.22
C TYR A 106 -12.44 -4.08 -15.87
N LEU A 107 -11.23 -4.34 -16.36
CA LEU A 107 -10.86 -5.65 -16.91
C LEU A 107 -10.44 -6.59 -15.78
N ASP A 108 -10.82 -7.87 -15.85
CA ASP A 108 -10.45 -8.88 -14.85
C ASP A 108 -8.93 -8.93 -14.59
N ALA A 109 -8.13 -8.76 -15.64
CA ALA A 109 -6.67 -8.68 -15.52
C ALA A 109 -6.17 -7.55 -14.60
N ILE A 110 -6.91 -6.45 -14.46
CA ILE A 110 -6.57 -5.38 -13.52
C ILE A 110 -6.81 -5.83 -12.09
N TRP A 111 -7.90 -6.58 -11.84
CA TRP A 111 -8.16 -7.13 -10.52
C TRP A 111 -7.17 -8.23 -10.14
N ASP A 112 -6.78 -9.07 -11.10
CA ASP A 112 -5.72 -10.06 -10.90
C ASP A 112 -4.40 -9.38 -10.54
N LEU A 113 -4.04 -8.28 -11.22
CA LEU A 113 -2.86 -7.49 -10.87
C LEU A 113 -2.95 -6.91 -9.44
N ILE A 114 -4.09 -6.29 -9.10
CA ILE A 114 -4.32 -5.71 -7.77
C ILE A 114 -4.16 -6.78 -6.68
N THR A 115 -4.75 -7.97 -6.88
CA THR A 115 -4.68 -9.05 -5.89
C THR A 115 -3.29 -9.67 -5.80
N GLN A 116 -2.54 -9.75 -6.90
CA GLN A 116 -1.12 -10.12 -6.89
C GLN A 116 -0.27 -9.12 -6.09
N CYS A 117 -0.57 -7.83 -6.15
CA CYS A 117 0.11 -6.84 -5.31
C CYS A 117 -0.08 -7.07 -3.81
N TRP A 118 -1.08 -7.85 -3.39
CA TRP A 118 -1.42 -8.09 -1.99
C TRP A 118 -1.03 -9.47 -1.47
N THR A 119 -0.37 -10.30 -2.30
CA THR A 119 0.16 -11.60 -1.86
C THR A 119 1.34 -11.38 -0.92
N GLN A 120 1.46 -12.22 0.10
CA GLN A 120 2.51 -12.12 1.11
C GLN A 120 3.81 -12.80 0.68
N GLU A 121 3.79 -13.50 -0.46
CA GLU A 121 4.91 -14.20 -1.06
C GLU A 121 4.91 -13.90 -2.56
N ALA A 122 6.10 -13.70 -3.13
CA ALA A 122 6.33 -13.49 -4.56
C ALA A 122 6.41 -14.81 -5.32
#